data_AF-A0A9P0YTH9-F1
#
_entry.id   AF-A0A9P0YTH9-F1
#
_cell.length_a   1.000
_cell.length_b   1.000
_cell.length_c   1.000
_cell.angle_alpha   90.00
_cell.angle_beta   90.00
_cell.angle_gamma   90.00
#
_symmetry.space_group_name_H-M   'P 1'
#
loop_
_entity.id
_entity.type
_entity.pdbx_description
1 polymer ?
#
loop_
_entity_poly.entity_id
_entity_poly.type
_entity_poly.pdbx_seq_one_letter_code
_entity_poly.pdbx_strand_id
1 'polypeptide(L)'
;MHVVELANARSRAVDAYKSSSEFVSDREAYINARLGDISKRWLSTPHRREKLALESYISYQVGIYAIQQKIYPILRDKFGTSCINDWGLPPEVPNPEISVADSPLEDIHFSRSPTDEELDDPPSEKDKKVHMSFTLDHPSFDHFRALERPRD
;
A
#
# COMPACT_ATOMS: atom_id res chain seq x y z
N MET A 1 17.43 -27.42 -36.75
CA MET A 1 18.05 -27.64 -35.43
C MET A 1 18.54 -26.33 -34.78
N HIS A 2 19.08 -25.36 -35.53
CA HIS A 2 19.64 -24.10 -34.99
C HIS A 2 18.67 -23.14 -34.26
N VAL A 3 17.37 -23.14 -34.59
CA VAL A 3 16.41 -22.21 -33.97
C VAL A 3 16.17 -22.53 -32.49
N VAL A 4 16.15 -23.82 -32.14
CA VAL A 4 15.91 -24.29 -30.77
C VAL A 4 17.14 -24.02 -29.89
N GLU A 5 18.34 -24.21 -30.43
CA GLU A 5 19.59 -23.91 -29.72
C GLU A 5 19.73 -22.42 -29.42
N LEU A 6 19.37 -21.55 -30.37
CA LEU A 6 19.38 -20.09 -30.17
C LEU A 6 18.36 -19.66 -29.11
N ALA A 7 17.15 -20.22 -29.13
CA ALA A 7 16.12 -19.94 -28.12
C ALA A 7 16.60 -20.35 -26.71
N ASN A 8 17.21 -21.53 -26.59
CA ASN A 8 17.75 -22.03 -25.33
C ASN A 8 18.96 -21.21 -24.84
N ALA A 9 19.81 -20.71 -25.74
CA ALA A 9 20.90 -19.81 -25.40
C ALA A 9 20.38 -18.46 -24.89
N ARG A 10 19.36 -17.90 -25.56
CA ARG A 10 18.73 -16.64 -25.15
C ARG A 10 18.06 -16.74 -23.79
N SER A 11 17.32 -17.82 -23.51
CA SER A 11 16.69 -18.00 -22.21
C SER A 11 17.73 -18.01 -21.09
N ARG A 12 18.80 -18.80 -21.25
CA ARG A 12 19.89 -18.86 -20.26
C ARG A 12 20.56 -17.51 -20.02
N ALA A 13 20.78 -16.72 -21.08
CA ALA A 13 21.35 -15.39 -20.95
C ALA A 13 20.43 -14.42 -20.19
N VAL A 14 19.11 -14.47 -20.45
CA VAL A 14 18.13 -13.66 -19.72
C VAL A 14 18.07 -14.06 -18.26
N ASP A 15 18.09 -15.35 -17.95
CA ASP A 15 18.03 -15.84 -16.58
C ASP A 15 19.30 -15.48 -15.81
N ALA A 16 20.47 -15.60 -16.45
CA ALA A 16 21.73 -15.14 -15.89
C ALA A 16 21.73 -13.63 -15.59
N TYR A 17 21.19 -12.82 -16.50
CA TYR A 17 21.05 -11.38 -16.27
C TYR A 17 20.09 -11.05 -15.13
N LYS A 18 18.92 -11.69 -15.04
CA LYS A 18 17.97 -11.47 -13.93
C LYS A 18 18.55 -11.75 -12.55
N SER A 19 19.54 -12.64 -12.46
CA SER A 19 20.24 -12.97 -11.23
C SER A 19 21.47 -12.10 -10.96
N SER A 20 21.80 -11.17 -11.86
CA SER A 20 23.00 -10.35 -11.76
C SER A 20 22.76 -9.05 -10.97
N SER A 21 23.84 -8.43 -10.50
CA SER A 21 23.78 -7.13 -9.81
C SER A 21 23.41 -5.99 -10.74
N GLU A 22 23.77 -6.08 -12.02
CA GLU A 22 23.42 -5.10 -13.04
C GLU A 22 21.89 -5.02 -13.20
N PHE A 23 21.19 -6.16 -13.20
CA PHE A 23 19.73 -6.16 -13.23
C PHE A 23 19.12 -5.44 -12.02
N VAL A 24 19.69 -5.59 -10.82
CA VAL A 24 19.21 -4.86 -9.63
C VAL A 24 19.37 -3.35 -9.82
N SER A 25 20.55 -2.91 -10.28
CA SER A 25 20.84 -1.50 -10.58
C SER A 25 19.92 -0.94 -11.66
N ASP A 26 19.74 -1.65 -12.77
CA ASP A 26 18.88 -1.25 -13.88
C ASP A 26 17.41 -1.18 -13.45
N ARG A 27 16.96 -2.13 -12.62
CA ARG A 27 15.62 -2.14 -12.04
C ARG A 27 15.41 -0.92 -11.14
N GLU A 28 16.36 -0.61 -10.27
CA GLU A 28 16.28 0.55 -9.39
C GLU A 28 16.28 1.87 -10.18
N ALA A 29 17.17 1.99 -11.18
CA ALA A 29 17.19 3.14 -12.07
C ALA A 29 15.86 3.32 -12.81
N TYR A 30 15.28 2.23 -13.34
CA TYR A 30 13.98 2.24 -14.00
C TYR A 30 12.85 2.67 -13.05
N ILE A 31 12.80 2.10 -11.85
CA ILE A 31 11.79 2.44 -10.85
C ILE A 31 11.92 3.91 -10.48
N ASN A 32 13.12 4.38 -10.15
CA ASN A 32 13.36 5.77 -9.75
C ASN A 32 12.98 6.76 -10.86
N ALA A 33 13.29 6.43 -12.12
CA ALA A 33 12.91 7.27 -13.26
C ALA A 33 11.40 7.31 -13.50
N ARG A 34 10.65 6.27 -13.11
CA ARG A 34 9.20 6.14 -13.40
C ARG A 34 8.32 6.11 -12.16
N LEU A 35 8.85 6.38 -10.97
CA LEU A 35 8.11 6.23 -9.72
C LEU A 35 6.84 7.09 -9.72
N GLY A 36 6.92 8.30 -10.29
CA GLY A 36 5.77 9.20 -10.43
C GLY A 36 4.66 8.61 -11.30
N ASP A 37 5.00 8.07 -12.47
CA ASP A 37 4.04 7.44 -13.39
C ASP A 37 3.44 6.16 -12.80
N ILE A 38 4.27 5.34 -12.15
CA ILE A 38 3.85 4.12 -11.47
C ILE A 38 2.86 4.47 -10.37
N SER A 39 3.20 5.45 -9.52
CA SER A 39 2.33 5.92 -8.44
C SER A 39 1.02 6.48 -8.99
N LYS A 40 1.08 7.30 -10.04
CA LYS A 40 -0.12 7.86 -10.68
C LYS A 40 -1.03 6.76 -11.25
N ARG A 41 -0.47 5.74 -11.91
CA ARG A 41 -1.22 4.59 -12.46
C ARG A 41 -1.77 3.68 -11.37
N TRP A 42 -1.07 3.55 -10.25
CA TRP A 42 -1.55 2.80 -9.11
C TRP A 42 -2.71 3.51 -8.42
N LEU A 43 -2.62 4.82 -8.24
CA LEU A 43 -3.62 5.63 -7.57
C LEU A 43 -4.79 6.06 -8.47
N SER A 44 -4.75 5.76 -9.78
CA SER A 44 -5.80 6.20 -10.71
C SER A 44 -7.14 5.49 -10.49
N THR A 45 -7.14 4.26 -9.96
CA THR A 45 -8.37 3.50 -9.74
C THR A 45 -8.83 3.55 -8.27
N PRO A 46 -10.13 3.75 -7.99
CA PRO A 46 -10.66 3.76 -6.63
C PRO A 46 -10.29 2.52 -5.82
N HIS A 47 -10.49 1.33 -6.40
CA HIS A 47 -10.18 0.05 -5.75
C HIS A 47 -8.73 -0.07 -5.26
N ARG A 48 -7.76 0.45 -6.03
CA ARG A 48 -6.34 0.41 -5.61
C ARG A 48 -6.03 1.40 -4.50
N ARG A 49 -6.71 2.55 -4.47
CA ARG A 49 -6.56 3.51 -3.36
C ARG A 49 -7.13 2.95 -2.06
N GLU A 50 -8.28 2.28 -2.12
CA GLU A 50 -8.88 1.61 -0.96
C GLU A 50 -7.97 0.51 -0.41
N LYS A 51 -7.42 -0.33 -1.31
CA LYS A 51 -6.44 -1.35 -0.93
C LYS A 51 -5.21 -0.75 -0.25
N LEU A 52 -4.64 0.32 -0.81
CA LEU A 52 -3.48 1.00 -0.21
C LEU A 52 -3.81 1.60 1.16
N ALA A 53 -5.00 2.19 1.32
CA ALA A 53 -5.44 2.74 2.59
C ALA A 53 -5.57 1.64 3.66
N LEU A 54 -6.14 0.49 3.29
CA LEU A 54 -6.25 -0.67 4.17
C LEU A 54 -4.86 -1.22 4.57
N GLU A 55 -3.98 -1.45 3.60
CA GLU A 55 -2.61 -1.94 3.86
C GLU A 55 -1.82 -0.96 4.75
N SER A 56 -1.98 0.34 4.50
CA SER A 56 -1.35 1.40 5.32
C SER A 56 -1.91 1.41 6.74
N TYR A 57 -3.22 1.26 6.91
CA TYR A 57 -3.87 1.19 8.21
C TYR A 57 -3.38 -0.02 9.01
N ILE A 58 -3.34 -1.21 8.40
CA ILE A 58 -2.83 -2.43 9.05
C ILE A 58 -1.36 -2.23 9.46
N SER A 59 -0.53 -1.71 8.55
CA SER A 59 0.89 -1.47 8.83
C SER A 59 1.09 -0.48 9.98
N TYR A 60 0.25 0.55 10.06
CA TYR A 60 0.26 1.51 11.15
C TYR A 60 -0.09 0.87 12.50
N GLN A 61 -1.14 0.04 12.55
CA GLN A 61 -1.53 -0.67 13.79
C GLN A 61 -0.43 -1.62 14.27
N VAL A 62 0.16 -2.39 13.35
CA VAL A 62 1.29 -3.28 13.65
C VAL A 62 2.49 -2.47 14.14
N GLY A 63 2.77 -1.32 13.54
CA GLY A 63 3.84 -0.42 13.95
C GLY A 63 3.67 0.10 15.37
N ILE A 64 2.48 0.61 15.71
CA ILE A 64 2.18 1.07 17.08
C ILE A 64 2.35 -0.07 18.07
N TYR A 65 1.72 -1.21 17.79
CA TYR A 65 1.82 -2.38 18.67
C TYR A 65 3.27 -2.78 18.92
N ALA A 66 4.08 -2.89 17.87
CA ALA A 66 5.50 -3.25 17.98
C ALA A 66 6.32 -2.24 18.79
N ILE A 67 6.00 -0.95 18.71
CA ILE A 67 6.65 0.09 19.52
C ILE A 67 6.23 -0.03 20.98
N GLN A 68 4.93 -0.19 21.25
CA GLN A 68 4.40 -0.32 22.61
C GLN A 68 4.98 -1.55 23.32
N GLN A 69 5.08 -2.69 22.64
CA GLN A 69 5.69 -3.91 23.20
C GLN A 69 7.16 -3.72 23.60
N LYS A 70 7.88 -2.76 23.02
CA LYS A 70 9.27 -2.45 23.39
C LYS A 70 9.36 -1.44 24.53
N ILE A 71 8.51 -0.41 24.50
CA ILE A 71 8.63 0.74 25.41
C ILE A 71 7.87 0.50 26.71
N TYR A 72 6.65 -0.02 26.64
CA TYR A 72 5.75 -0.03 27.80
C TYR A 72 6.20 -0.97 28.93
N PRO A 73 6.84 -2.13 28.64
CA PRO A 73 7.45 -2.93 29.70
C PRO A 73 8.54 -2.16 30.47
N ILE A 74 9.38 -1.38 29.77
CA ILE A 74 10.45 -0.59 30.39
C ILE A 74 9.85 0.52 31.26
N LEU A 75 8.79 1.18 30.78
CA LEU A 75 8.11 2.22 31.54
C LEU A 75 7.45 1.66 32.80
N ARG A 76 6.81 0.50 32.70
CA ARG A 76 6.20 -0.19 33.84
C ARG A 76 7.20 -0.61 34.89
N ASP A 77 8.34 -1.14 34.45
CA ASP A 77 9.42 -1.55 35.35
C ASP A 77 9.98 -0.37 36.15
N LYS A 78 10.15 0.78 35.50
CA LYS A 78 10.75 1.97 36.13
C LYS A 78 9.78 2.83 36.94
N PHE A 79 8.52 2.92 36.52
CA PHE A 79 7.59 3.94 37.00
C PHE A 79 6.21 3.38 37.40
N GLY A 80 6.00 2.06 37.33
CA GLY A 80 4.72 1.42 37.60
C GLY A 80 3.72 1.52 36.44
N THR A 81 2.51 1.01 36.63
CA THR A 81 1.49 0.95 35.56
C THR A 81 0.67 2.22 35.39
N SER A 82 0.67 3.13 36.36
CA SER A 82 -0.18 4.33 36.38
C SER A 82 0.31 5.44 35.43
N CYS A 83 1.59 5.49 35.12
CA CYS A 83 2.23 6.61 34.40
C CYS A 83 1.99 6.61 32.89
N ILE A 84 1.49 5.53 32.28
CA ILE A 84 1.25 5.48 30.83
C ILE A 84 0.15 6.50 30.44
N ASN A 85 -0.95 6.52 31.18
CA ASN A 85 -2.06 7.43 30.89
C ASN A 85 -1.75 8.87 31.32
N ASP A 86 -1.08 9.04 32.45
CA ASP A 86 -0.74 10.36 33.01
C ASP A 86 0.25 11.14 32.12
N TRP A 87 1.05 10.44 31.32
CA TRP A 87 2.02 11.04 30.39
C TRP A 87 1.45 11.31 29.00
N GLY A 88 0.15 11.08 28.79
CA GLY A 88 -0.49 11.24 27.49
C GLY A 88 0.02 10.26 26.45
N LEU A 89 0.59 9.12 26.85
CA LEU A 89 0.93 8.06 25.92
C LEU A 89 -0.36 7.39 25.43
N PRO A 90 -0.40 6.91 24.17
CA PRO A 90 -1.55 6.19 23.67
C PRO A 90 -1.90 4.98 24.55
N PRO A 91 -3.17 4.61 24.70
CA PRO A 91 -3.53 3.37 25.38
C PRO A 91 -2.88 2.16 24.67
N GLU A 92 -2.62 1.08 25.40
CA GLU A 92 -2.12 -0.14 24.78
C GLU A 92 -3.11 -0.66 23.75
N VAL A 93 -2.60 -0.91 22.56
CA VAL A 93 -3.38 -1.53 21.50
C VAL A 93 -3.33 -3.06 21.68
N PRO A 94 -4.46 -3.76 21.50
CA PRO A 94 -4.45 -5.21 21.46
C PRO A 94 -3.56 -5.68 20.30
N ASN A 95 -3.04 -6.90 20.39
CA ASN A 95 -2.34 -7.51 19.27
C ASN A 95 -3.25 -7.45 18.04
N PRO A 96 -2.83 -6.86 16.91
CA PRO A 96 -3.60 -6.90 15.69
C PRO A 96 -3.64 -8.36 15.21
N GLU A 97 -4.64 -9.12 15.65
CA GLU A 97 -4.99 -10.39 15.02
C GLU A 97 -5.41 -10.07 13.60
N ILE A 98 -4.53 -10.34 12.64
CA ILE A 98 -4.86 -10.24 11.22
C ILE A 98 -5.79 -11.43 10.93
N SER A 99 -7.09 -11.30 11.23
CA SER A 99 -8.08 -12.26 10.76
C SER A 99 -8.19 -12.10 9.25
N VAL A 100 -7.46 -12.93 8.51
CA VAL A 100 -7.65 -13.09 7.06
C VAL A 100 -9.11 -13.49 6.76
N ALA A 101 -9.84 -14.02 7.75
CA ALA A 101 -11.22 -14.47 7.66
C ALA A 101 -12.27 -13.36 7.45
N ASP A 102 -11.99 -12.10 7.78
CA ASP A 102 -12.90 -10.97 7.53
C ASP A 102 -12.38 -10.03 6.42
N SER A 103 -11.37 -10.46 5.66
CA SER A 103 -10.98 -9.73 4.48
C SER A 103 -12.07 -9.87 3.41
N PRO A 104 -12.66 -8.78 2.90
CA PRO A 104 -13.59 -8.81 1.76
C PRO A 104 -12.88 -9.16 0.43
N LEU A 105 -11.73 -9.81 0.51
CA LEU A 105 -10.85 -10.20 -0.59
C LEU A 105 -11.08 -11.64 -1.07
N GLU A 106 -11.88 -12.46 -0.37
CA GLU A 106 -12.17 -13.83 -0.83
C GLU A 106 -13.14 -13.89 -2.03
N ASP A 107 -13.89 -12.83 -2.33
CA ASP A 107 -14.79 -12.78 -3.49
C ASP A 107 -14.15 -12.24 -4.78
N ILE A 108 -12.86 -11.91 -4.77
CA ILE A 108 -12.16 -11.51 -6.00
C ILE A 108 -11.73 -12.77 -6.74
N HIS A 109 -12.71 -13.38 -7.43
CA HIS A 109 -12.43 -14.25 -8.56
C HIS A 109 -11.43 -13.52 -9.47
N PHE A 110 -10.20 -14.07 -9.55
CA PHE A 110 -9.23 -13.73 -10.58
C PHE A 110 -9.80 -14.17 -11.94
N SER A 111 -10.76 -13.41 -12.47
CA SER A 111 -11.08 -13.45 -13.89
C SER A 111 -9.86 -12.94 -14.62
N ARG A 112 -9.05 -13.88 -15.12
CA ARG A 112 -8.08 -13.63 -16.19
C ARG A 112 -8.79 -12.76 -17.24
N SER A 113 -8.25 -11.57 -17.47
CA SER A 113 -8.67 -10.73 -18.58
C SER A 113 -8.69 -11.55 -19.87
N PRO A 114 -9.83 -11.64 -20.59
CA PRO A 114 -9.78 -12.06 -21.97
C PRO A 114 -9.09 -10.94 -22.76
N THR A 115 -8.15 -11.38 -23.59
CA THR A 115 -7.35 -10.61 -24.53
C THR A 115 -8.21 -9.65 -25.38
N ASP A 116 -7.68 -8.45 -25.63
CA ASP A 116 -8.17 -7.51 -26.63
C ASP A 116 -8.37 -8.20 -27.99
N GLU A 117 -9.61 -8.27 -28.49
CA GLU A 117 -9.97 -8.33 -29.91
C GLU A 117 -11.48 -8.00 -30.09
N GLU A 118 -11.79 -7.25 -31.15
CA GLU A 118 -13.13 -6.85 -31.68
C GLU A 118 -13.91 -5.74 -30.93
N LEU A 119 -13.84 -4.46 -31.31
CA LEU A 119 -14.36 -3.71 -32.50
C LEU A 119 -15.90 -3.52 -32.57
N ASP A 120 -16.29 -2.25 -32.55
CA ASP A 120 -17.56 -1.59 -32.96
C ASP A 120 -18.89 -1.87 -32.25
N ASP A 121 -19.30 -0.92 -31.38
CA ASP A 121 -20.63 -0.29 -31.45
C ASP A 121 -20.67 1.06 -30.66
N PRO A 122 -21.39 2.10 -31.15
CA PRO A 122 -21.50 3.38 -30.45
C PRO A 122 -22.47 3.32 -29.26
N PRO A 123 -22.31 4.19 -28.23
CA PRO A 123 -23.08 4.08 -27.00
C PRO A 123 -24.54 4.51 -27.22
N SER A 124 -25.45 3.55 -27.08
CA SER A 124 -26.88 3.80 -26.93
C SER A 124 -27.16 4.54 -25.62
N GLU A 125 -27.61 5.78 -25.78
CA GLU A 125 -28.21 6.64 -24.78
C GLU A 125 -29.39 5.94 -24.09
N LYS A 126 -29.20 5.49 -22.85
CA LYS A 126 -30.20 5.47 -21.77
C LYS A 126 -29.62 4.92 -20.47
N ASP A 127 -30.02 5.58 -19.41
CA ASP A 127 -30.11 5.10 -18.03
C ASP A 127 -28.94 5.32 -17.05
N LYS A 128 -29.28 6.25 -16.13
CA LYS A 128 -29.04 6.25 -14.68
C LYS A 128 -27.80 6.99 -14.19
N LYS A 129 -27.99 8.31 -14.18
CA LYS A 129 -27.43 9.28 -13.25
C LYS A 129 -27.73 8.86 -11.80
N VAL A 130 -26.83 8.09 -11.18
CA VAL A 130 -26.77 7.96 -9.71
C VAL A 130 -25.75 8.96 -9.22
N HIS A 131 -26.24 10.11 -8.78
CA HIS A 131 -25.44 11.11 -8.09
C HIS A 131 -25.28 10.65 -6.64
N MET A 132 -24.21 9.90 -6.34
CA MET A 132 -23.77 9.66 -4.98
C MET A 132 -22.77 10.76 -4.62
N SER A 133 -23.26 11.84 -4.03
CA SER A 133 -22.42 12.81 -3.34
C SER A 133 -21.97 12.19 -2.02
N PHE A 134 -20.74 11.66 -1.98
CA PHE A 134 -20.07 11.31 -0.73
C PHE A 134 -19.34 12.56 -0.23
N THR A 135 -19.93 13.27 0.73
CA THR A 135 -19.22 14.29 1.52
C THR A 135 -18.30 13.55 2.48
N LEU A 136 -17.02 13.44 2.08
CA LEU A 136 -15.96 13.15 3.03
C LEU A 136 -15.72 14.42 3.84
N ASP A 137 -16.21 14.45 5.08
CA ASP A 137 -15.71 15.36 6.10
C ASP A 137 -14.22 15.06 6.30
N HIS A 138 -13.37 15.78 5.58
CA HIS A 138 -11.95 15.80 5.86
C HIS A 138 -11.74 16.59 7.16
N PRO A 139 -11.13 15.99 8.22
CA PRO A 139 -10.57 16.81 9.28
C PRO A 139 -9.50 17.71 8.65
N SER A 140 -9.72 19.03 8.74
CA SER A 140 -8.80 20.05 8.24
C SER A 140 -7.39 19.79 8.78
N PHE A 141 -6.42 19.78 7.87
CA PHE A 141 -4.99 19.69 8.16
C PHE A 141 -4.41 20.95 8.84
N ASP A 142 -5.27 21.90 9.26
CA ASP A 142 -4.85 23.15 9.91
C ASP A 142 -4.35 22.96 11.36
N HIS A 143 -4.40 21.75 11.93
CA HIS A 143 -3.97 21.52 13.32
C HIS A 143 -2.46 21.37 13.54
N PHE A 144 -1.64 21.22 12.49
CA PHE A 144 -0.21 20.98 12.65
C PHE A 144 0.68 22.23 12.57
N ARG A 145 0.12 23.44 12.45
CA ARG A 145 0.91 24.67 12.31
C ARG A 145 1.09 25.49 13.60
N ALA A 146 0.64 24.99 14.75
CA ALA A 146 0.62 25.77 16.00
C ALA A 146 1.80 25.53 16.96
N LEU A 147 2.86 24.81 16.57
CA LEU A 147 3.99 24.47 17.47
C LEU A 147 5.36 25.04 17.08
N GLU A 148 5.45 25.94 16.11
CA GLU A 148 6.65 26.77 15.95
C GLU A 148 6.55 28.00 16.87
N ARG A 149 6.92 27.81 18.15
CA ARG A 149 7.32 28.94 18.99
C ARG A 149 8.75 29.36 18.63
N PRO A 150 9.04 30.67 18.53
CA PRO A 150 10.41 31.14 18.40
C PRO A 150 11.17 30.81 19.69
N ARG A 151 12.41 30.31 19.54
CA ARG A 151 13.39 30.32 20.64
C ARG A 151 13.92 31.74 20.74
N ASP A 152 13.74 32.36 21.90
CA ASP A 152 14.54 33.50 22.35
C ASP A 152 16.01 33.09 22.56
#